data_AF-A0A557QXX1-F1
#
_entry.id   AF-A0A557QXX1-F1
#
_cell.length_a   1.000
_cell.length_b   1.000
_cell.length_c   1.000
_cell.angle_alpha   90.00
_cell.angle_beta   90.00
_cell.angle_gamma   90.00
#
_symmetry.space_group_name_H-M   'P 1'
#
loop_
_entity.id
_entity.type
_entity.pdbx_description
1 polymer ?
#
loop_
_entity_poly.entity_id
_entity_poly.type
_entity_poly.pdbx_seq_one_letter_code
_entity_poly.pdbx_strand_id
1 'polypeptide(L)'
;METPAPPAPDSPVRRSRRRAAGVACYVLGCLLGVVSVAVAFAAFGQALHWLAGAIIATVLLLMAVASLVAAEHFFVPSVADVLARDPRPPVVYLRPFGEDQALTYDIVSTGETTTAITAKAEDFLLALNAIGPLVSIAEPNRWARVGIHPHGAYRDFIGEGDWQARVQTWLDQAGMVVLAMGDSPGIEWEIQQVRQRVAPQSLLLYLPPRPADAFTRKGRHKKEQAIYEHFSPLVEKHFGLAMPPFSASTYLIGFAADGTPVMAPDAPRKRWVFTEHGRVANAIRSQLGAVLAKVRPDAQLDTYQIAGRPGLWTRAIAATTTLILASIGIGLLGGPTGAVASLALQAFPGLMLTAGWVLLARYFGTRWVWIVPIALGISVALNIGVQVYVQIDPAAGFMLLRSPWHQLAGSLVNWIYAGAVLAIGVALAGRRAGNC
;
A
#
# COMPACT_ATOMS: atom_id res chain seq x y z
N MET A 1 40.71 -2.48 -15.31
CA MET A 1 39.58 -3.22 -14.72
C MET A 1 38.42 -3.07 -15.68
N GLU A 2 38.06 -4.14 -16.39
CA GLU A 2 36.84 -4.14 -17.21
C GLU A 2 35.64 -3.96 -16.28
N THR A 3 34.80 -2.99 -16.58
CA THR A 3 33.52 -2.80 -15.90
C THR A 3 32.69 -4.06 -16.14
N PRO A 4 32.28 -4.80 -15.10
CA PRO A 4 31.46 -6.00 -15.31
C PRO A 4 30.18 -5.61 -16.04
N ALA A 5 29.86 -6.39 -17.07
CA ALA A 5 28.71 -6.12 -17.91
C ALA A 5 27.43 -5.97 -17.05
N PRO A 6 26.55 -5.02 -17.37
CA PRO A 6 25.27 -4.86 -16.67
C PRO A 6 24.52 -6.21 -16.66
N PRO A 7 23.66 -6.46 -15.65
CA PRO A 7 22.90 -7.69 -15.53
C PRO A 7 22.35 -8.08 -16.89
N ALA A 8 22.64 -9.32 -17.32
CA ALA A 8 21.97 -9.87 -18.47
C ALA A 8 20.47 -9.76 -18.20
N PRO A 9 19.71 -9.04 -19.04
CA PRO A 9 18.28 -8.94 -18.87
C PRO A 9 17.72 -10.36 -18.76
N ASP A 10 16.68 -10.52 -17.93
CA ASP A 10 15.90 -11.75 -17.88
C ASP A 10 15.74 -12.28 -19.30
N SER A 11 16.19 -13.52 -19.55
CA SER A 11 16.20 -14.06 -20.91
C SER A 11 14.83 -13.81 -21.54
N PRO A 12 14.76 -13.39 -22.81
CA PRO A 12 13.50 -12.99 -23.43
C PRO A 12 12.41 -14.07 -23.25
N VAL A 13 12.82 -15.33 -23.22
CA VAL A 13 11.99 -16.50 -22.89
C VAL A 13 11.43 -16.46 -21.46
N ARG A 14 12.27 -16.24 -20.44
CA ARG A 14 11.82 -16.17 -19.03
C ARG A 14 10.89 -14.98 -18.79
N ARG A 15 11.20 -13.83 -19.41
CA ARG A 15 10.38 -12.62 -19.37
C ARG A 15 9.01 -12.84 -20.01
N SER A 16 8.97 -13.48 -21.18
CA SER A 16 7.73 -13.83 -21.88
C SER A 16 6.86 -14.77 -21.04
N ARG A 17 7.45 -15.83 -20.48
CA ARG A 17 6.73 -16.80 -19.62
C ARG A 17 6.15 -16.15 -18.37
N ARG A 18 6.89 -15.27 -17.69
CA ARG A 18 6.40 -14.51 -16.53
C ARG A 18 5.21 -13.63 -16.88
N ARG A 19 5.32 -12.88 -17.98
CA ARG A 19 4.22 -12.02 -18.46
C ARG A 19 3.00 -12.86 -18.82
N ALA A 20 3.18 -13.99 -19.50
CA ALA A 20 2.09 -14.90 -19.83
C ALA A 20 1.41 -15.46 -18.57
N ALA A 21 2.18 -15.86 -17.55
CA ALA A 21 1.65 -16.31 -16.26
C ALA A 21 0.89 -15.19 -15.54
N GLY A 22 1.43 -13.97 -15.51
CA GLY A 22 0.75 -12.80 -14.96
C GLY A 22 -0.56 -12.49 -15.66
N VAL A 23 -0.58 -12.51 -17.00
CA VAL A 23 -1.80 -12.32 -17.80
C VAL A 23 -2.81 -13.43 -17.55
N ALA A 24 -2.37 -14.69 -17.49
CA ALA A 24 -3.26 -15.83 -17.20
C ALA A 24 -3.89 -15.70 -15.80
N CYS A 25 -3.11 -15.39 -14.77
CA CYS A 25 -3.62 -15.14 -13.41
C CYS A 25 -4.59 -13.96 -13.37
N TYR A 26 -4.30 -12.89 -14.12
CA TYR A 26 -5.17 -11.72 -14.22
C TYR A 26 -6.52 -12.07 -14.86
N VAL A 27 -6.50 -12.74 -16.02
CA VAL A 27 -7.71 -13.17 -16.74
C VAL A 27 -8.52 -14.14 -15.89
N LEU A 28 -7.88 -15.13 -15.26
CA LEU A 28 -8.53 -16.06 -14.34
C LEU A 28 -9.20 -15.32 -13.17
N GLY A 29 -8.51 -14.35 -12.57
CA GLY A 29 -9.05 -13.52 -11.50
C GLY A 29 -10.29 -12.74 -11.94
N CYS A 30 -10.25 -12.11 -13.12
CA CYS A 30 -11.41 -11.42 -13.69
C CYS A 30 -12.59 -12.37 -13.95
N LEU A 31 -12.33 -13.53 -14.56
CA LEU A 31 -13.36 -14.54 -14.83
C LEU A 31 -14.01 -15.05 -13.54
N LEU A 32 -13.21 -15.42 -12.54
CA LEU A 32 -13.73 -15.85 -11.23
C LEU A 32 -14.54 -14.75 -10.54
N GLY A 33 -14.15 -13.48 -10.68
CA GLY A 33 -14.92 -12.35 -10.20
C GLY A 33 -16.30 -12.24 -10.87
N VAL A 34 -16.36 -12.36 -12.20
CA VAL A 34 -17.62 -12.33 -12.95
C VAL A 34 -18.51 -13.54 -12.57
N VAL A 35 -17.94 -14.74 -12.49
CA VAL A 35 -18.67 -15.96 -12.10
C VAL A 35 -19.18 -15.86 -10.66
N SER A 36 -18.38 -15.32 -9.73
CA SER A 36 -18.80 -15.06 -8.35
C SER A 36 -20.07 -14.21 -8.31
N VAL A 37 -20.10 -13.12 -9.09
CA VAL A 37 -21.26 -12.23 -9.20
C VAL A 37 -22.45 -12.96 -9.81
N ALA A 38 -22.26 -13.70 -10.90
CA ALA A 38 -23.32 -14.46 -11.55
C ALA A 38 -23.92 -15.54 -10.63
N VAL A 39 -23.08 -16.27 -9.88
CA VAL A 39 -23.52 -17.27 -8.90
C VAL A 39 -24.30 -16.61 -7.76
N ALA A 40 -23.85 -15.45 -7.28
CA ALA A 40 -24.61 -14.69 -6.29
C ALA A 40 -26.00 -14.37 -6.84
N PHE A 41 -26.10 -13.76 -8.03
CA PHE A 41 -27.37 -13.46 -8.71
C PHE A 41 -28.27 -14.69 -8.91
N ALA A 42 -27.72 -15.81 -9.38
CA ALA A 42 -28.48 -17.03 -9.61
C ALA A 42 -29.00 -17.65 -8.30
N ALA A 43 -28.20 -17.60 -7.24
CA ALA A 43 -28.57 -18.11 -5.92
C ALA A 43 -29.67 -17.29 -5.25
N PHE A 44 -29.76 -15.99 -5.56
CA PHE A 44 -30.79 -15.11 -5.00
C PHE A 44 -32.23 -15.49 -5.43
N GLY A 45 -32.41 -16.23 -6.53
CA GLY A 45 -33.74 -16.65 -7.01
C GLY A 45 -34.31 -17.89 -6.33
N GLN A 46 -33.57 -18.58 -5.45
CA GLN A 46 -33.96 -19.89 -4.91
C GLN A 46 -34.03 -19.92 -3.38
N ALA A 47 -35.25 -20.00 -2.84
CA ALA A 47 -35.52 -19.94 -1.40
C ALA A 47 -34.79 -21.02 -0.57
N LEU A 48 -34.48 -22.19 -1.17
CA LEU A 48 -33.88 -23.32 -0.46
C LEU A 48 -32.34 -23.38 -0.54
N HIS A 49 -31.70 -22.67 -1.49
CA HIS A 49 -30.27 -22.83 -1.80
C HIS A 49 -29.45 -21.53 -1.75
N TRP A 50 -30.06 -20.41 -1.35
CA TRP A 50 -29.39 -19.10 -1.30
C TRP A 50 -28.09 -19.11 -0.46
N LEU A 51 -28.08 -19.84 0.67
CA LEU A 51 -26.91 -19.92 1.55
C LEU A 51 -25.73 -20.63 0.87
N ALA A 52 -25.99 -21.74 0.17
CA ALA A 52 -24.96 -22.47 -0.56
C ALA A 52 -24.37 -21.62 -1.68
N GLY A 53 -25.22 -20.92 -2.43
CA GLY A 53 -24.77 -20.01 -3.49
C GLY A 53 -23.98 -18.81 -2.96
N ALA A 54 -24.35 -18.25 -1.80
CA ALA A 54 -23.59 -17.18 -1.15
C ALA A 54 -22.19 -17.64 -0.71
N ILE A 55 -22.07 -18.86 -0.17
CA ILE A 55 -20.77 -19.46 0.19
C ILE A 55 -19.91 -19.65 -1.06
N ILE A 56 -20.47 -20.24 -2.13
CA ILE A 56 -19.76 -20.47 -3.39
C ILE A 56 -19.30 -19.15 -4.00
N ALA A 57 -20.18 -18.14 -4.06
CA ALA A 57 -19.83 -16.82 -4.56
C ALA A 57 -18.69 -16.18 -3.75
N THR A 58 -18.71 -16.31 -2.42
CA THR A 58 -17.66 -15.78 -1.54
C THR A 58 -16.32 -16.49 -1.77
N VAL A 59 -16.32 -17.82 -1.88
CA VAL A 59 -15.09 -18.59 -2.16
C VAL A 59 -14.51 -18.21 -3.52
N LEU A 60 -15.35 -18.11 -4.57
CA LEU A 60 -14.94 -17.67 -5.90
C LEU A 60 -14.34 -16.26 -5.88
N LEU A 61 -14.92 -15.35 -5.10
CA LEU A 61 -14.40 -14.00 -4.93
C LEU A 61 -13.03 -14.00 -4.24
N LEU A 62 -12.85 -14.78 -3.17
CA LEU A 62 -11.56 -14.87 -2.48
C LEU A 62 -10.49 -15.43 -3.42
N MET A 63 -10.81 -16.43 -4.23
CA MET A 63 -9.91 -16.96 -5.27
C MET A 63 -9.63 -15.94 -6.37
N ALA A 64 -10.63 -15.15 -6.78
CA ALA A 64 -10.46 -14.05 -7.73
C ALA A 64 -9.46 -13.01 -7.20
N VAL A 65 -9.65 -12.56 -5.96
CA VAL A 65 -8.75 -11.61 -5.29
C VAL A 65 -7.34 -12.19 -5.17
N ALA A 66 -7.20 -13.44 -4.71
CA ALA A 66 -5.90 -14.10 -4.60
C ALA A 66 -5.18 -14.19 -5.96
N SER A 67 -5.92 -14.52 -7.04
CA SER A 67 -5.37 -14.60 -8.40
C SER A 67 -4.93 -13.24 -8.93
N LEU A 68 -5.71 -12.18 -8.69
CA LEU A 68 -5.36 -10.82 -9.08
C LEU A 68 -4.13 -10.33 -8.31
N VAL A 69 -4.05 -10.61 -7.02
CA VAL A 69 -2.86 -10.31 -6.21
C VAL A 69 -1.64 -11.07 -6.70
N ALA A 70 -1.78 -12.36 -7.03
CA ALA A 70 -0.69 -13.13 -7.61
C ALA A 70 -0.24 -12.55 -8.95
N ALA A 71 -1.17 -12.09 -9.80
CA ALA A 71 -0.87 -11.46 -11.09
C ALA A 71 0.03 -10.22 -10.94
N GLU A 72 -0.18 -9.40 -9.91
CA GLU A 72 0.65 -8.22 -9.66
C GLU A 72 2.12 -8.56 -9.44
N HIS A 73 2.40 -9.66 -8.75
CA HIS A 73 3.76 -10.08 -8.46
C HIS A 73 4.52 -10.48 -9.75
N PHE A 74 3.81 -10.95 -10.78
CA PHE A 74 4.39 -11.28 -12.08
C PHE A 74 4.63 -10.06 -12.97
N PHE A 75 3.94 -8.94 -12.72
CA PHE A 75 4.10 -7.70 -13.48
C PHE A 75 5.19 -6.77 -12.93
N VAL A 76 5.79 -7.10 -11.78
CA VAL A 76 6.94 -6.35 -11.25
C VAL A 76 8.12 -6.50 -12.24
N PRO A 77 8.67 -5.39 -12.75
CA PRO A 77 9.80 -5.43 -13.68
C PRO A 77 11.06 -5.92 -12.97
N SER A 78 11.97 -6.54 -13.74
CA SER A 78 13.28 -6.94 -13.24
C SER A 78 14.18 -5.71 -13.01
N VAL A 79 15.19 -5.83 -12.15
CA VAL A 79 16.18 -4.75 -11.95
C VAL A 79 16.84 -4.36 -13.27
N ALA A 80 17.22 -5.33 -14.10
CA ALA A 80 17.78 -5.06 -15.42
C ALA A 80 16.84 -4.23 -16.31
N ASP A 81 15.53 -4.49 -16.27
CA ASP A 81 14.53 -3.73 -17.03
C ASP A 81 14.36 -2.31 -16.53
N VAL A 82 14.40 -2.12 -15.21
CA VAL A 82 14.29 -0.80 -14.61
C VAL A 82 15.53 0.02 -14.92
N LEU A 83 16.73 -0.53 -14.72
CA LEU A 83 17.99 0.15 -15.01
C LEU A 83 18.20 0.44 -16.51
N ALA A 84 17.63 -0.38 -17.40
CA ALA A 84 17.66 -0.10 -18.83
C ALA A 84 16.71 1.03 -19.27
N ARG A 85 15.67 1.32 -18.48
CA ARG A 85 14.65 2.34 -18.76
C ARG A 85 14.89 3.66 -18.04
N ASP A 86 15.49 3.59 -16.86
CA ASP A 86 15.78 4.73 -16.00
C ASP A 86 17.30 4.99 -16.02
N PRO A 87 17.76 6.07 -16.68
CA PRO A 87 19.19 6.37 -16.78
C PRO A 87 19.78 6.95 -15.48
N ARG A 88 18.95 7.26 -14.47
CA ARG A 88 19.43 7.83 -13.21
C ARG A 88 20.22 6.79 -12.41
N PRO A 89 21.29 7.19 -11.70
CA PRO A 89 22.04 6.29 -10.84
C PRO A 89 21.11 5.58 -9.82
N PRO A 90 21.21 4.25 -9.65
CA PRO A 90 20.33 3.51 -8.76
C PRO A 90 20.50 3.91 -7.29
N VAL A 91 19.42 3.75 -6.52
CA VAL A 91 19.49 3.77 -5.06
C VAL A 91 19.59 2.34 -4.57
N VAL A 92 20.74 1.97 -3.99
CA VAL A 92 21.00 0.60 -3.55
C VAL A 92 20.55 0.43 -2.10
N TYR A 93 19.62 -0.47 -1.87
CA TYR A 93 19.17 -0.84 -0.53
C TYR A 93 19.82 -2.15 -0.09
N LEU A 94 20.77 -2.05 0.85
CA LEU A 94 21.41 -3.19 1.50
C LEU A 94 20.65 -3.51 2.80
N ARG A 95 20.28 -4.78 2.95
CA ARG A 95 19.57 -5.26 4.14
C ARG A 95 20.02 -6.68 4.50
N PRO A 96 19.96 -7.06 5.78
CA PRO A 96 20.13 -8.45 6.18
C PRO A 96 19.14 -9.39 5.50
N PHE A 97 19.62 -10.58 5.12
CA PHE A 97 18.74 -11.67 4.68
C PHE A 97 17.89 -12.17 5.86
N GLY A 98 16.67 -12.65 5.59
CA GLY A 98 15.70 -13.05 6.60
C GLY A 98 14.75 -11.93 7.07
N GLU A 99 15.00 -10.67 6.65
CA GLU A 99 14.11 -9.53 6.90
C GLU A 99 13.07 -9.31 5.80
N ASP A 100 13.02 -10.21 4.81
CA ASP A 100 12.07 -10.24 3.69
C ASP A 100 10.65 -10.65 4.11
N GLN A 101 10.48 -11.10 5.36
CA GLN A 101 9.16 -11.49 5.86
C GLN A 101 8.27 -10.24 5.94
N ALA A 102 7.07 -10.34 5.39
CA ALA A 102 6.03 -9.32 5.55
C ALA A 102 5.60 -9.31 7.01
N LEU A 103 6.39 -8.65 7.86
CA LEU A 103 6.08 -8.45 9.25
C LEU A 103 4.99 -7.37 9.29
N THR A 104 3.83 -7.76 9.79
CA THR A 104 2.54 -7.10 9.50
C THR A 104 2.41 -5.67 10.05
N TYR A 105 3.36 -5.12 10.80
CA TYR A 105 3.19 -3.80 11.44
C TYR A 105 4.52 -3.07 11.66
N ASP A 106 5.05 -2.45 10.61
CA ASP A 106 6.21 -1.56 10.68
C ASP A 106 5.76 -0.17 11.13
N ILE A 107 5.67 0.01 12.44
CA ILE A 107 5.18 1.26 13.03
C ILE A 107 6.32 2.28 13.05
N VAL A 108 6.36 3.15 12.04
CA VAL A 108 7.16 4.38 12.08
C VAL A 108 6.60 5.29 13.20
N SER A 109 7.34 5.45 14.29
CA SER A 109 6.99 6.31 15.42
C SER A 109 7.26 7.77 15.08
N THR A 110 6.23 8.59 15.00
CA THR A 110 6.35 10.03 14.76
C THR A 110 6.61 10.81 16.05
N GLY A 111 7.64 10.45 16.82
CA GLY A 111 8.13 11.18 18.01
C GLY A 111 7.22 11.12 19.26
N GLU A 112 5.98 11.59 19.18
CA GLU A 112 5.07 11.66 20.34
C GLU A 112 3.70 11.00 20.12
N THR A 113 3.35 10.63 18.88
CA THR A 113 2.02 10.10 18.57
C THR A 113 2.04 8.71 17.94
N THR A 114 1.35 7.79 18.62
CA THR A 114 1.22 6.35 18.36
C THR A 114 0.30 6.00 17.18
N THR A 115 0.34 6.76 16.07
CA THR A 115 -0.41 6.31 14.90
C THR A 115 0.40 5.28 14.14
N ALA A 116 0.19 4.00 14.48
CA ALA A 116 0.67 2.86 13.72
C ALA A 116 0.37 3.06 12.24
N ILE A 117 1.40 3.23 11.42
CA ILE A 117 1.27 3.18 9.97
C ILE A 117 1.34 1.70 9.59
N THR A 118 0.26 1.18 9.05
CA THR A 118 0.19 -0.17 8.45
C THR A 118 0.74 -0.11 7.03
N ALA A 119 2.02 0.23 6.91
CA ALA A 119 2.76 0.19 5.66
C ALA A 119 4.02 -0.64 5.91
N LYS A 120 4.55 -1.31 4.89
CA LYS A 120 5.84 -1.99 5.03
C LYS A 120 6.92 -0.94 5.26
N ALA A 121 7.94 -1.24 6.06
CA ALA A 121 9.16 -0.43 6.21
C ALA A 121 9.71 0.02 4.85
N GLU A 122 9.65 -0.87 3.85
CA GLU A 122 10.08 -0.59 2.48
C GLU A 122 9.20 0.44 1.74
N ASP A 123 7.91 0.57 2.06
CA ASP A 123 7.02 1.56 1.42
C ASP A 123 7.46 2.99 1.72
N PHE A 124 8.10 3.21 2.87
CA PHE A 124 8.71 4.48 3.23
C PHE A 124 9.96 4.77 2.37
N LEU A 125 10.77 3.74 2.10
CA LEU A 125 11.95 3.85 1.24
C LEU A 125 11.61 3.99 -0.25
N LEU A 126 10.42 3.54 -0.70
CA LEU A 126 9.99 3.70 -2.09
C LEU A 126 10.06 5.14 -2.59
N ALA A 127 9.93 6.14 -1.71
CA ALA A 127 10.09 7.56 -2.04
C ALA A 127 11.46 7.90 -2.66
N LEU A 128 12.48 7.08 -2.40
CA LEU A 128 13.82 7.24 -2.95
C LEU A 128 13.90 7.00 -4.46
N ASN A 129 12.86 6.42 -5.08
CA ASN A 129 12.70 6.39 -6.54
C ASN A 129 12.62 7.79 -7.17
N ALA A 130 12.39 8.84 -6.38
CA ALA A 130 12.57 10.24 -6.80
C ALA A 130 14.02 10.56 -7.20
N ILE A 131 15.00 9.94 -6.54
CA ILE A 131 16.43 10.14 -6.78
C ILE A 131 16.90 9.23 -7.90
N GLY A 132 16.55 7.95 -7.82
CA GLY A 132 16.89 6.93 -8.81
C GLY A 132 16.25 5.60 -8.45
N PRO A 133 16.24 4.61 -9.36
CA PRO A 133 15.52 3.37 -9.14
C PRO A 133 16.02 2.65 -7.88
N LEU A 134 15.10 2.38 -6.95
CA LEU A 134 15.42 1.70 -5.69
C LEU A 134 15.57 0.20 -5.93
N VAL A 135 16.79 -0.30 -5.81
CA VAL A 135 17.14 -1.69 -6.10
C VAL A 135 17.70 -2.39 -4.85
N SER A 136 17.52 -3.70 -4.77
CA SER A 136 18.07 -4.50 -3.69
C SER A 136 18.28 -5.94 -4.14
N ILE A 137 19.14 -6.68 -3.45
CA ILE A 137 19.27 -8.12 -3.66
C ILE A 137 18.10 -8.80 -2.96
N ALA A 138 17.49 -9.78 -3.62
CA ALA A 138 16.50 -10.61 -2.95
C ALA A 138 17.11 -11.82 -2.27
N GLU A 139 16.42 -12.26 -1.22
CA GLU A 139 16.74 -13.50 -0.53
C GLU A 139 16.58 -14.72 -1.47
N PRO A 140 17.51 -15.70 -1.42
CA PRO A 140 17.47 -16.90 -2.24
C PRO A 140 16.42 -17.93 -1.73
N ASN A 141 15.14 -17.54 -1.68
CA ASN A 141 14.06 -18.40 -1.21
C ASN A 141 13.32 -19.15 -2.36
N ARG A 142 12.21 -19.84 -2.05
CA ARG A 142 11.45 -20.58 -3.08
C ARG A 142 10.64 -19.65 -3.97
N TRP A 143 10.05 -18.59 -3.42
CA TRP A 143 9.20 -17.64 -4.16
C TRP A 143 10.03 -16.80 -5.15
N ALA A 144 11.22 -16.41 -4.72
CA ALA A 144 12.31 -15.87 -5.52
C ALA A 144 12.54 -16.63 -6.84
N ARG A 145 12.68 -17.97 -6.76
CA ARG A 145 12.92 -18.83 -7.92
C ARG A 145 11.77 -18.83 -8.92
N VAL A 146 10.53 -18.77 -8.42
CA VAL A 146 9.31 -18.70 -9.24
C VAL A 146 9.07 -17.29 -9.80
N GLY A 147 9.85 -16.31 -9.35
CA GLY A 147 9.80 -14.94 -9.85
C GLY A 147 8.67 -14.10 -9.27
N ILE A 148 8.21 -14.46 -8.08
CA ILE A 148 7.26 -13.68 -7.29
C ILE A 148 8.07 -12.67 -6.48
N HIS A 149 7.74 -11.39 -6.59
CA HIS A 149 8.51 -10.30 -5.97
C HIS A 149 7.70 -9.60 -4.89
N PRO A 150 8.19 -9.51 -3.65
CA PRO A 150 7.55 -8.65 -2.66
C PRO A 150 7.54 -7.21 -3.17
N HIS A 151 6.43 -6.50 -2.96
CA HIS A 151 6.37 -5.06 -3.19
C HIS A 151 7.40 -4.33 -2.33
N GLY A 152 8.03 -3.28 -2.88
CA GLY A 152 9.13 -2.55 -2.26
C GLY A 152 10.23 -2.26 -3.28
N ALA A 153 11.49 -2.32 -2.86
CA ALA A 153 12.64 -2.17 -3.77
C ALA A 153 12.62 -3.21 -4.90
N TYR A 154 13.02 -2.83 -6.11
CA TYR A 154 13.18 -3.77 -7.22
C TYR A 154 14.27 -4.80 -6.88
N ARG A 155 13.93 -6.09 -7.02
CA ARG A 155 14.77 -7.18 -6.56
C ARG A 155 15.54 -7.85 -7.68
N ASP A 156 16.86 -7.97 -7.52
CA ASP A 156 17.67 -8.83 -8.37
C ASP A 156 17.88 -10.19 -7.69
N PHE A 157 17.75 -11.25 -8.49
CA PHE A 157 17.91 -12.63 -8.04
C PHE A 157 19.23 -13.15 -8.54
N ILE A 158 20.22 -13.07 -7.68
CA ILE A 158 21.52 -13.67 -7.90
C ILE A 158 21.34 -15.13 -7.47
N GLY A 159 21.44 -16.05 -8.44
CA GLY A 159 21.34 -17.49 -8.18
C GLY A 159 22.54 -18.01 -7.40
N GLU A 160 23.16 -19.09 -7.86
CA GLU A 160 24.44 -19.60 -7.29
C GLU A 160 25.66 -18.70 -7.59
N GLY A 161 25.44 -17.46 -8.04
CA GLY A 161 26.49 -16.52 -8.41
C GLY A 161 27.07 -15.77 -7.21
N ASP A 162 28.22 -15.13 -7.45
CA ASP A 162 28.89 -14.28 -6.46
C ASP A 162 28.09 -12.97 -6.22
N TRP A 163 27.19 -13.02 -5.24
CA TRP A 163 26.38 -11.88 -4.84
C TRP A 163 27.23 -10.71 -4.32
N GLN A 164 28.42 -10.97 -3.80
CA GLN A 164 29.32 -9.94 -3.29
C GLN A 164 29.88 -9.08 -4.43
N ALA A 165 30.31 -9.71 -5.52
CA ALA A 165 30.75 -9.00 -6.72
C ALA A 165 29.63 -8.11 -7.31
N ARG A 166 28.37 -8.57 -7.23
CA ARG A 166 27.23 -7.78 -7.68
C ARG A 166 26.97 -6.57 -6.77
N VAL A 167 27.00 -6.74 -5.46
CA VAL A 167 26.89 -5.61 -4.51
C VAL A 167 27.95 -4.57 -4.83
N GLN A 168 29.21 -4.98 -5.01
CA GLN A 168 30.30 -4.04 -5.34
C GLN A 168 30.01 -3.24 -6.61
N THR A 169 29.59 -3.92 -7.69
CA THR A 169 29.23 -3.26 -8.97
C THR A 169 28.12 -2.23 -8.78
N TRP A 170 27.11 -2.55 -7.99
CA TRP A 170 26.01 -1.63 -7.71
C TRP A 170 26.45 -0.46 -6.84
N LEU A 171 27.30 -0.69 -5.84
CA LEU A 171 27.85 0.38 -5.00
C LEU A 171 28.68 1.36 -5.84
N ASP A 172 29.45 0.88 -6.82
CA ASP A 172 30.24 1.73 -7.73
C ASP A 172 29.35 2.62 -8.62
N GLN A 173 28.13 2.18 -8.92
CA GLN A 173 27.16 2.91 -9.76
C GLN A 173 26.12 3.67 -8.94
N ALA A 174 26.10 3.49 -7.62
CA ALA A 174 25.03 3.96 -6.77
C ALA A 174 24.97 5.49 -6.74
N GLY A 175 23.79 6.01 -7.05
CA GLY A 175 23.47 7.39 -6.72
C GLY A 175 23.41 7.57 -5.21
N MET A 176 22.85 6.61 -4.48
CA MET A 176 22.74 6.64 -3.04
C MET A 176 22.65 5.22 -2.50
N VAL A 177 23.07 5.01 -1.25
CA VAL A 177 23.00 3.73 -0.58
C VAL A 177 22.21 3.86 0.70
N VAL A 178 21.22 2.99 0.86
CA VAL A 178 20.46 2.80 2.09
C VAL A 178 20.96 1.53 2.74
N LEU A 179 21.58 1.64 3.91
CA LEU A 179 22.06 0.50 4.69
C LEU A 179 21.11 0.26 5.86
N ALA A 180 20.38 -0.86 5.84
CA ALA A 180 19.52 -1.25 6.95
C ALA A 180 20.36 -1.75 8.13
N MET A 181 20.11 -1.22 9.32
CA MET A 181 20.69 -1.72 10.55
C MET A 181 20.02 -3.04 10.94
N GLY A 182 20.82 -4.09 11.03
CA GLY A 182 20.36 -5.37 11.56
C GLY A 182 21.50 -6.35 11.73
N ASP A 183 21.17 -7.48 12.34
CA ASP A 183 22.13 -8.51 12.70
C ASP A 183 22.23 -9.50 11.53
N SER A 184 23.26 -9.33 10.70
CA SER A 184 23.59 -10.24 9.62
C SER A 184 25.04 -10.73 9.77
N PRO A 185 25.35 -12.00 9.48
CA PRO A 185 26.74 -12.48 9.49
C PRO A 185 27.68 -11.72 8.53
N GLY A 186 27.13 -11.04 7.51
CA GLY A 186 27.89 -10.31 6.49
C GLY A 186 27.95 -8.79 6.69
N ILE A 187 27.35 -8.26 7.76
CA ILE A 187 27.12 -6.82 7.90
C ILE A 187 28.41 -6.00 7.98
N GLU A 188 29.47 -6.53 8.60
CA GLU A 188 30.77 -5.86 8.68
C GLU A 188 31.43 -5.75 7.29
N TRP A 189 31.27 -6.79 6.46
CA TRP A 189 31.72 -6.75 5.06
C TRP A 189 30.93 -5.71 4.26
N GLU A 190 29.60 -5.66 4.41
CA GLU A 190 28.73 -4.67 3.73
C GLU A 190 29.14 -3.24 4.10
N ILE A 191 29.31 -2.98 5.41
CA ILE A 191 29.80 -1.70 5.94
C ILE A 191 31.15 -1.33 5.31
N GLN A 192 32.09 -2.27 5.25
CA GLN A 192 33.40 -2.04 4.65
C GLN A 192 33.31 -1.70 3.16
N GLN A 193 32.45 -2.40 2.40
CA GLN A 193 32.28 -2.13 0.97
C GLN A 193 31.67 -0.75 0.73
N VAL A 194 30.66 -0.37 1.52
CA VAL A 194 30.02 0.95 1.44
C VAL A 194 31.03 2.04 1.76
N ARG A 195 31.81 1.92 2.85
CA ARG A 195 32.87 2.88 3.21
C ARG A 195 33.86 3.13 2.07
N GLN A 196 34.25 2.06 1.36
CA GLN A 196 35.27 2.15 0.30
C GLN A 196 34.75 2.81 -0.99
N ARG A 197 33.44 2.84 -1.23
CA ARG A 197 32.85 3.20 -2.53
C ARG A 197 31.88 4.38 -2.48
N VAL A 198 31.34 4.68 -1.30
CA VAL A 198 30.21 5.60 -1.15
C VAL A 198 30.63 6.78 -0.29
N ALA A 199 30.45 7.99 -0.83
CA ALA A 199 30.67 9.22 -0.08
C ALA A 199 29.65 9.34 1.07
N PRO A 200 30.00 9.99 2.21
CA PRO A 200 29.09 10.15 3.34
C PRO A 200 27.73 10.74 2.96
N GLN A 201 27.69 11.75 2.07
CA GLN A 201 26.43 12.36 1.61
C GLN A 201 25.56 11.47 0.71
N SER A 202 26.07 10.31 0.31
CA SER A 202 25.35 9.30 -0.45
C SER A 202 24.97 8.10 0.43
N LEU A 203 25.19 8.16 1.74
CA LEU A 203 24.85 7.13 2.70
C LEU A 203 23.64 7.54 3.56
N LEU A 204 22.64 6.66 3.59
CA LEU A 204 21.54 6.70 4.55
C LEU A 204 21.57 5.41 5.38
N LEU A 205 21.70 5.55 6.69
CA LEU A 205 21.46 4.45 7.62
C LEU A 205 19.97 4.40 7.93
N TYR A 206 19.39 3.22 7.80
CA TYR A 206 17.98 2.98 8.06
C TYR A 206 17.83 2.03 9.24
N LEU A 207 17.13 2.47 10.28
CA LEU A 207 16.76 1.60 11.40
C LEU A 207 15.32 1.13 11.17
N PRO A 208 15.10 -0.08 10.59
CA PRO A 208 13.76 -0.55 10.30
C PRO A 208 12.95 -0.68 11.60
N PRO A 209 11.72 -0.13 11.66
CA PRO A 209 10.81 -0.44 12.76
C PRO A 209 10.58 -1.95 12.77
N ARG A 210 10.66 -2.59 13.94
CA ARG A 210 10.48 -4.05 14.06
C ARG A 210 9.08 -4.39 14.60
N PRO A 211 8.49 -5.50 14.15
CA PRO A 211 7.21 -5.96 14.65
C PRO A 211 7.25 -6.28 16.13
N ALA A 212 6.07 -6.12 16.73
CA ALA A 212 5.80 -6.24 18.14
C ALA A 212 5.65 -7.71 18.56
N ASP A 213 6.74 -8.35 18.98
CA ASP A 213 6.65 -9.33 20.06
C ASP A 213 6.39 -8.59 21.39
N ALA A 214 6.73 -7.30 21.42
CA ALA A 214 6.44 -6.38 22.51
C ALA A 214 5.08 -5.70 22.33
N PHE A 215 4.05 -6.18 23.04
CA PHE A 215 2.72 -5.54 23.12
C PHE A 215 2.73 -4.10 23.67
N THR A 216 3.89 -3.59 24.12
CA THR A 216 4.02 -2.26 24.74
C THR A 216 5.03 -1.36 24.01
N ARG A 217 4.74 -0.06 23.97
CA ARG A 217 5.61 0.99 23.41
C ARG A 217 7.04 0.94 23.96
N LYS A 218 7.17 0.72 25.28
CA LYS A 218 8.47 0.62 25.96
C LYS A 218 9.29 -0.58 25.47
N GLY A 219 8.65 -1.72 25.23
CA GLY A 219 9.34 -2.91 24.75
C GLY A 219 9.88 -2.76 23.32
N ARG A 220 9.17 -2.04 22.45
CA ARG A 220 9.66 -1.72 21.10
C ARG A 220 10.90 -0.82 21.14
N HIS A 221 10.80 0.32 21.83
CA HIS A 221 11.92 1.27 21.89
C HIS A 221 13.16 0.63 22.50
N LYS A 222 13.01 -0.27 23.48
CA LYS A 222 14.13 -1.02 24.05
C LYS A 222 14.82 -1.92 23.01
N LYS A 223 14.05 -2.54 22.11
CA LYS A 223 14.57 -3.42 21.05
C LYS A 223 15.26 -2.63 19.94
N GLU A 224 14.64 -1.51 19.52
CA GLU A 224 15.23 -0.55 18.57
C GLU A 224 16.55 0.04 19.13
N GLN A 225 16.54 0.45 20.40
CA GLN A 225 17.72 0.97 21.10
C GLN A 225 18.83 -0.08 21.19
N ALA A 226 18.52 -1.33 21.53
CA ALA A 226 19.53 -2.39 21.61
C ALA A 226 20.24 -2.64 20.27
N ILE A 227 19.50 -2.63 19.16
CA ILE A 227 20.09 -2.75 17.81
C ILE A 227 20.95 -1.53 17.50
N TYR A 228 20.47 -0.33 17.83
CA TYR A 228 21.22 0.90 17.65
C TYR A 228 22.55 0.88 18.41
N GLU A 229 22.52 0.48 19.69
CA GLU A 229 23.69 0.37 20.55
C GLU A 229 24.67 -0.71 20.08
N HIS A 230 24.17 -1.80 19.48
CA HIS A 230 25.01 -2.84 18.88
C HIS A 230 25.68 -2.37 17.58
N PHE A 231 24.93 -1.67 16.72
CA PHE A 231 25.36 -1.28 15.38
C PHE A 231 26.22 -0.01 15.36
N SER A 232 25.96 0.95 16.27
CA SER A 232 26.65 2.24 16.29
C SER A 232 28.18 2.09 16.37
N PRO A 233 28.77 1.28 17.27
CA PRO A 233 30.22 1.12 17.34
C PRO A 233 30.83 0.56 16.04
N LEU A 234 30.10 -0.26 15.29
CA LEU A 234 30.56 -0.78 13.99
C LEU A 234 30.61 0.36 12.96
N VAL A 235 29.60 1.22 12.93
CA VAL A 235 29.58 2.38 12.04
C VAL A 235 30.70 3.36 12.41
N GLU A 236 30.86 3.68 13.69
CA GLU A 236 31.91 4.62 14.13
C GLU A 236 33.31 4.10 13.80
N LYS A 237 33.57 2.81 14.09
CA LYS A 237 34.83 2.12 13.77
C LYS A 237 35.13 2.17 12.28
N HIS A 238 34.14 1.88 11.44
CA HIS A 238 34.38 1.68 10.01
C HIS A 238 34.23 2.95 9.19
N PHE A 239 33.35 3.88 9.52
CA PHE A 239 33.21 5.11 8.76
C PHE A 239 34.01 6.27 9.34
N GLY A 240 34.47 6.18 10.60
CA GLY A 240 35.10 7.31 11.30
C GLY A 240 34.12 8.45 11.56
N LEU A 241 32.82 8.14 11.57
CA LEU A 241 31.72 9.09 11.79
C LEU A 241 31.32 9.00 13.26
N ALA A 242 30.87 10.10 13.84
CA ALA A 242 30.24 10.08 15.16
C ALA A 242 28.76 9.71 15.00
N MET A 243 28.31 8.67 15.71
CA MET A 243 26.90 8.35 15.73
C MET A 243 26.15 9.28 16.70
N PRO A 244 24.95 9.75 16.35
CA PRO A 244 24.16 10.57 17.26
C PRO A 244 23.68 9.75 18.47
N PRO A 245 23.17 10.39 19.54
CA PRO A 245 22.46 9.64 20.57
C PRO A 245 21.16 9.04 19.98
N PHE A 246 20.79 7.85 20.48
CA PHE A 246 19.51 7.23 20.10
C PHE A 246 18.33 8.13 20.50
N SER A 247 17.40 8.34 19.57
CA SER A 247 16.09 8.93 19.84
C SER A 247 14.98 7.99 19.39
N ALA A 248 13.82 8.07 20.03
CA ALA A 248 12.63 7.29 19.69
C ALA A 248 12.04 7.62 18.29
N SER A 249 12.56 8.65 17.63
CA SER A 249 12.25 9.08 16.26
C SER A 249 13.35 8.73 15.25
N THR A 250 14.45 8.09 15.69
CA THR A 250 15.61 7.79 14.82
C THR A 250 15.32 6.60 13.91
N TYR A 251 14.65 6.84 12.78
CA TYR A 251 14.45 5.86 11.72
C TYR A 251 15.45 5.99 10.58
N LEU A 252 15.98 7.19 10.38
CA LEU A 252 16.94 7.50 9.33
C LEU A 252 18.03 8.41 9.88
N ILE A 253 19.26 8.10 9.49
CA ILE A 253 20.43 8.93 9.73
C ILE A 253 21.13 9.10 8.38
N GLY A 254 21.21 10.34 7.91
CA GLY A 254 22.10 10.67 6.81
C GLY A 254 23.38 11.32 7.34
N PHE A 255 24.35 11.55 6.47
CA PHE A 255 25.58 12.26 6.84
C PHE A 255 25.83 13.41 5.88
N ALA A 256 26.20 14.57 6.38
CA ALA A 256 26.68 15.65 5.53
C ALA A 256 28.06 15.29 4.94
N ALA A 257 28.54 16.09 3.99
CA ALA A 257 29.81 15.83 3.31
C ALA A 257 31.03 15.81 4.25
N ASP A 258 30.95 16.50 5.39
CA ASP A 258 31.94 16.52 6.46
C ASP A 258 31.82 15.34 7.44
N GLY A 259 30.85 14.44 7.21
CA GLY A 259 30.56 13.31 8.09
C GLY A 259 29.67 13.65 9.30
N THR A 260 29.18 14.88 9.42
CA THR A 260 28.27 15.24 10.50
C THR A 260 26.95 14.48 10.36
N PRO A 261 26.48 13.75 11.39
CA PRO A 261 25.22 13.02 11.31
C PRO A 261 24.04 13.98 11.24
N VAL A 262 23.13 13.70 10.32
CA VAL A 262 21.86 14.39 10.13
C VAL A 262 20.74 13.43 10.46
N MET A 263 20.06 13.68 11.58
CA MET A 263 18.86 12.96 11.97
C MET A 263 17.60 13.66 11.46
N ALA A 264 16.56 12.85 11.23
CA ALA A 264 15.22 13.37 11.07
C ALA A 264 14.79 14.12 12.35
N PRO A 265 14.13 15.28 12.23
CA PRO A 265 13.53 15.94 13.38
C PRO A 265 12.44 15.06 13.98
N ASP A 266 12.16 15.23 15.27
CA ASP A 266 10.95 14.66 15.86
C ASP A 266 9.75 15.06 15.01
N ALA A 267 8.98 14.06 14.57
CA ALA A 267 7.87 14.34 13.66
C ALA A 267 6.90 15.34 14.30
N PRO A 268 6.42 16.34 13.54
CA PRO A 268 5.61 17.42 14.08
C PRO A 268 4.33 16.90 14.75
N ARG A 269 3.87 17.62 15.78
CA ARG A 269 2.64 17.30 16.53
C ARG A 269 1.45 17.01 15.60
N LYS A 270 0.64 16.05 16.06
CA LYS A 270 -0.55 15.45 15.43
C LYS A 270 -1.26 16.38 14.44
N ARG A 271 -0.97 16.25 13.15
CA ARG A 271 -1.86 16.73 12.09
C ARG A 271 -2.90 15.64 11.86
N TRP A 272 -4.19 15.99 11.96
CA TRP A 272 -5.28 15.04 11.77
C TRP A 272 -5.29 14.59 10.29
N VAL A 273 -5.05 13.31 10.03
CA VAL A 273 -4.98 12.75 8.67
C VAL A 273 -5.90 11.55 8.59
N PHE A 274 -6.87 11.59 7.67
CA PHE A 274 -7.92 10.58 7.48
C PHE A 274 -7.39 9.22 6.94
N THR A 275 -6.19 9.17 6.37
CA THR A 275 -5.76 8.06 5.49
C THR A 275 -4.38 7.53 5.87
N GLU A 276 -4.15 6.22 5.75
CA GLU A 276 -2.83 5.60 5.92
C GLU A 276 -1.80 6.16 4.94
N HIS A 277 -2.21 6.33 3.70
CA HIS A 277 -1.37 6.93 2.67
C HIS A 277 -0.94 8.36 3.01
N GLY A 278 -1.85 9.19 3.53
CA GLY A 278 -1.52 10.54 3.98
C GLY A 278 -0.59 10.53 5.19
N ARG A 279 -0.71 9.52 6.06
CA ARG A 279 0.23 9.30 7.19
C ARG A 279 1.62 8.93 6.67
N VAL A 280 1.73 7.98 5.73
CA VAL A 280 2.99 7.60 5.06
C VAL A 280 3.62 8.80 4.35
N ALA A 281 2.85 9.55 3.57
CA ALA A 281 3.35 10.72 2.84
C ALA A 281 3.85 11.83 3.78
N ASN A 282 3.16 12.05 4.91
CA ASN A 282 3.63 12.99 5.94
C ASN A 282 4.89 12.47 6.64
N ALA A 283 4.98 11.17 6.93
CA ALA A 283 6.19 10.57 7.49
C ALA A 283 7.38 10.72 6.53
N ILE A 284 7.21 10.39 5.24
CA ILE A 284 8.22 10.61 4.19
C ILE A 284 8.66 12.08 4.16
N ARG A 285 7.72 13.04 4.10
CA ARG A 285 8.05 14.47 4.03
C ARG A 285 8.77 14.97 5.27
N SER A 286 8.30 14.58 6.45
CA SER A 286 8.81 15.09 7.73
C SER A 286 10.10 14.42 8.18
N GLN A 287 10.33 13.16 7.81
CA GLN A 287 11.49 12.38 8.20
C GLN A 287 12.52 12.33 7.07
N LEU A 288 12.21 11.58 6.00
CA LEU A 288 13.12 11.38 4.87
C LEU A 288 13.41 12.69 4.12
N GLY A 289 12.39 13.51 3.90
CA GLY A 289 12.54 14.83 3.26
C GLY A 289 13.39 15.79 4.09
N ALA A 290 13.30 15.76 5.42
CA ALA A 290 14.09 16.63 6.28
C ALA A 290 15.58 16.22 6.31
N VAL A 291 15.88 14.91 6.29
CA VAL A 291 17.26 14.41 6.18
C VAL A 291 17.83 14.73 4.80
N LEU A 292 17.08 14.42 3.73
CA LEU A 292 17.54 14.65 2.36
C LEU A 292 17.71 16.13 2.04
N ALA A 293 16.88 17.03 2.58
CA ALA A 293 17.06 18.48 2.37
C ALA A 293 18.43 19.00 2.85
N LYS A 294 19.08 18.31 3.79
CA LYS A 294 20.42 18.67 4.30
C LYS A 294 21.53 17.88 3.63
N VAL A 295 21.31 16.58 3.38
CA VAL A 295 22.34 15.66 2.89
C VAL A 295 22.42 15.64 1.35
N ARG A 296 21.28 15.83 0.68
CA ARG A 296 21.13 15.81 -0.77
C ARG A 296 20.02 16.79 -1.21
N PRO A 297 20.28 18.11 -1.16
CA PRO A 297 19.26 19.14 -1.41
C PRO A 297 18.70 19.14 -2.85
N ASP A 298 19.40 18.50 -3.79
CA ASP A 298 18.95 18.25 -5.16
C ASP A 298 17.83 17.18 -5.26
N ALA A 299 17.60 16.40 -4.21
CA ALA A 299 16.55 15.38 -4.19
C ALA A 299 15.15 15.97 -4.00
N GLN A 300 14.33 15.96 -5.06
CA GLN A 300 12.93 16.42 -5.03
C GLN A 300 11.95 15.26 -4.81
N LEU A 301 11.70 14.89 -3.54
CA LEU A 301 10.81 13.77 -3.17
C LEU A 301 9.34 13.99 -3.56
N ASP A 302 8.93 15.23 -3.74
CA ASP A 302 7.58 15.66 -4.08
C ASP A 302 7.12 15.26 -5.49
N THR A 303 8.06 14.88 -6.35
CA THR A 303 7.76 14.29 -7.67
C THR A 303 7.37 12.80 -7.61
N TYR A 304 7.68 12.09 -6.52
CA TYR A 304 7.41 10.66 -6.44
C TYR A 304 5.95 10.35 -6.07
N GLN A 305 5.21 9.83 -7.04
CA GLN A 305 3.92 9.19 -6.79
C GLN A 305 4.17 7.76 -6.32
N ILE A 306 3.89 7.47 -5.05
CA ILE A 306 4.02 6.13 -4.46
C ILE A 306 3.37 5.08 -5.37
N ALA A 307 4.22 4.28 -6.01
CA ALA A 307 3.84 3.21 -6.92
C ALA A 307 3.29 2.02 -6.11
N GLY A 308 1.96 2.01 -5.95
CA GLY A 308 1.22 0.91 -5.31
C GLY A 308 -0.28 1.01 -5.55
N ARG A 309 -0.71 1.86 -6.48
CA ARG A 309 -2.11 2.12 -6.77
C ARG A 309 -2.84 0.84 -7.26
N PRO A 310 -2.47 0.14 -8.34
CA PRO A 310 -3.37 -0.83 -8.98
C PRO A 310 -3.90 -1.96 -8.07
N GLY A 311 -3.09 -2.54 -7.19
CA GLY A 311 -3.46 -3.69 -6.37
C GLY A 311 -4.35 -3.39 -5.19
N LEU A 312 -4.04 -2.29 -4.52
CA LEU A 312 -4.85 -1.79 -3.42
C LEU A 312 -6.22 -1.33 -3.95
N TRP A 313 -6.24 -0.77 -5.16
CA TRP A 313 -7.47 -0.46 -5.90
C TRP A 313 -8.27 -1.70 -6.27
N THR A 314 -7.62 -2.76 -6.76
CA THR A 314 -8.31 -3.99 -7.16
C THR A 314 -8.96 -4.66 -5.95
N ARG A 315 -8.28 -4.67 -4.79
CA ARG A 315 -8.83 -5.20 -3.52
C ARG A 315 -9.95 -4.33 -2.97
N ALA A 316 -9.79 -3.01 -3.00
CA ALA A 316 -10.81 -2.08 -2.50
C ALA A 316 -12.05 -2.07 -3.40
N ILE A 317 -11.88 -2.07 -4.73
CA ILE A 317 -12.97 -2.17 -5.70
C ILE A 317 -13.67 -3.51 -5.53
N ALA A 318 -12.94 -4.63 -5.50
CA ALA A 318 -13.55 -5.94 -5.29
C ALA A 318 -14.35 -6.00 -3.98
N ALA A 319 -13.76 -5.57 -2.84
CA ALA A 319 -14.47 -5.55 -1.56
C ALA A 319 -15.69 -4.64 -1.57
N THR A 320 -15.59 -3.47 -2.20
CA THR A 320 -16.68 -2.48 -2.30
C THR A 320 -17.80 -2.99 -3.21
N THR A 321 -17.44 -3.52 -4.39
CA THR A 321 -18.38 -4.11 -5.34
C THR A 321 -19.09 -5.32 -4.72
N THR A 322 -18.39 -6.17 -3.97
CA THR A 322 -19.00 -7.27 -3.21
C THR A 322 -19.96 -6.76 -2.14
N LEU A 323 -19.56 -5.74 -1.38
CA LEU A 323 -20.44 -5.13 -0.39
C LEU A 323 -21.73 -4.63 -1.04
N ILE A 324 -21.61 -3.89 -2.15
CA ILE A 324 -22.71 -3.28 -2.92
C ILE A 324 -23.62 -4.36 -3.54
N LEU A 325 -23.04 -5.40 -4.15
CA LEU A 325 -23.83 -6.47 -4.77
C LEU A 325 -24.53 -7.34 -3.72
N ALA A 326 -23.86 -7.65 -2.61
CA ALA A 326 -24.47 -8.35 -1.48
C ALA A 326 -25.64 -7.55 -0.91
N SER A 327 -25.54 -6.22 -0.88
CA SER A 327 -26.62 -5.38 -0.40
C SER A 327 -27.81 -5.30 -1.34
N ILE A 328 -27.57 -5.13 -2.65
CA ILE A 328 -28.66 -5.08 -3.64
C ILE A 328 -29.48 -6.38 -3.60
N GLY A 329 -28.83 -7.54 -3.40
CA GLY A 329 -29.51 -8.82 -3.22
C GLY A 329 -30.36 -8.91 -1.94
N ILE A 330 -29.92 -8.28 -0.85
CA ILE A 330 -30.61 -8.23 0.44
C ILE A 330 -31.87 -7.34 0.39
N GLY A 331 -31.82 -6.19 -0.30
CA GLY A 331 -32.95 -5.25 -0.39
C GLY A 331 -34.13 -5.74 -1.26
N LEU A 332 -33.91 -6.72 -2.14
CA LEU A 332 -34.94 -7.29 -3.03
C LEU A 332 -35.71 -8.46 -2.39
N LEU A 333 -35.28 -8.94 -1.22
CA LEU A 333 -35.93 -10.00 -0.46
C LEU A 333 -37.01 -9.42 0.46
N GLY A 334 -38.23 -9.26 -0.07
CA GLY A 334 -39.45 -9.06 0.73
C GLY A 334 -39.86 -10.32 1.52
N GLY A 335 -38.94 -10.92 2.28
CA GLY A 335 -39.25 -12.07 3.14
C GLY A 335 -40.02 -11.65 4.40
N PRO A 336 -40.84 -12.54 5.01
CA PRO A 336 -41.60 -12.26 6.23
C PRO A 336 -40.65 -12.25 7.43
N THR A 337 -39.85 -11.21 7.50
CA THR A 337 -39.01 -10.93 8.65
C THR A 337 -39.70 -9.84 9.44
N GLY A 338 -39.73 -9.96 10.77
CA GLY A 338 -40.40 -8.98 11.63
C GLY A 338 -39.96 -7.55 11.28
N ALA A 339 -40.81 -6.57 11.57
CA ALA A 339 -40.65 -5.14 11.27
C ALA A 339 -39.18 -4.63 11.29
N VAL A 340 -38.42 -5.00 12.32
CA VAL A 340 -37.00 -4.62 12.52
C VAL A 340 -36.05 -5.22 11.47
N ALA A 341 -36.24 -6.48 11.10
CA ALA A 341 -35.41 -7.16 10.12
C ALA A 341 -35.71 -6.67 8.68
N SER A 342 -36.97 -6.35 8.37
CA SER A 342 -37.33 -5.71 7.09
C SER A 342 -36.69 -4.32 6.94
N LEU A 343 -36.66 -3.53 8.02
CA LEU A 343 -35.96 -2.25 8.09
C LEU A 343 -34.45 -2.39 7.90
N ALA A 344 -33.84 -3.38 8.56
CA ALA A 344 -32.41 -3.66 8.42
C ALA A 344 -32.04 -4.09 6.99
N LEU A 345 -32.84 -4.97 6.37
CA LEU A 345 -32.66 -5.44 4.98
C LEU A 345 -32.77 -4.27 3.97
N GLN A 346 -33.70 -3.34 4.17
CA GLN A 346 -33.88 -2.17 3.29
C GLN A 346 -32.82 -1.07 3.50
N ALA A 347 -32.31 -0.92 4.72
CA ALA A 347 -31.24 0.02 5.05
C ALA A 347 -29.86 -0.46 4.52
N PHE A 348 -29.68 -1.77 4.41
CA PHE A 348 -28.40 -2.40 4.13
C PHE A 348 -27.74 -1.91 2.82
N PRO A 349 -28.44 -1.81 1.67
CA PRO A 349 -27.85 -1.25 0.45
C PRO A 349 -27.37 0.17 0.58
N GLY A 350 -28.14 1.00 1.25
CA GLY A 350 -27.74 2.35 1.57
C GLY A 350 -26.44 2.40 2.40
N LEU A 351 -26.39 1.61 3.48
CA LEU A 351 -25.24 1.54 4.37
C LEU A 351 -23.99 0.99 3.69
N MET A 352 -24.14 -0.03 2.84
CA MET A 352 -23.04 -0.64 2.10
C MET A 352 -22.52 0.26 0.97
N LEU A 353 -23.40 0.95 0.23
CA LEU A 353 -23.02 2.02 -0.71
C LEU A 353 -22.27 3.13 0.01
N THR A 354 -22.79 3.58 1.16
CA THR A 354 -22.12 4.59 1.99
C THR A 354 -20.75 4.12 2.44
N ALA A 355 -20.62 2.87 2.92
CA ALA A 355 -19.34 2.29 3.33
C ALA A 355 -18.35 2.18 2.17
N GLY A 356 -18.81 1.70 1.01
CA GLY A 356 -18.04 1.65 -0.23
C GLY A 356 -17.55 3.03 -0.68
N TRP A 357 -18.38 4.05 -0.52
CA TRP A 357 -18.06 5.41 -0.89
C TRP A 357 -17.19 6.14 0.14
N VAL A 358 -17.31 5.81 1.42
CA VAL A 358 -16.34 6.23 2.45
C VAL A 358 -14.97 5.65 2.14
N LEU A 359 -14.88 4.38 1.72
CA LEU A 359 -13.60 3.78 1.29
C LEU A 359 -13.02 4.51 0.08
N LEU A 360 -13.86 4.90 -0.88
CA LEU A 360 -13.43 5.66 -2.07
C LEU A 360 -13.07 7.12 -1.76
N ALA A 361 -13.81 7.80 -0.89
CA ALA A 361 -13.51 9.15 -0.42
C ALA A 361 -12.20 9.20 0.38
N ARG A 362 -11.97 8.18 1.21
CA ARG A 362 -10.70 7.96 1.90
C ARG A 362 -9.54 7.75 0.93
N TYR A 363 -9.79 7.23 -0.26
CA TYR A 363 -8.76 7.08 -1.29
C TYR A 363 -8.37 8.41 -1.94
N PHE A 364 -9.35 9.21 -2.37
CA PHE A 364 -9.08 10.43 -3.15
C PHE A 364 -8.48 11.58 -2.32
N GLY A 365 -8.65 11.55 -0.99
CA GLY A 365 -8.09 12.55 -0.07
C GLY A 365 -8.59 13.99 -0.32
N THR A 366 -9.54 14.16 -1.23
CA THR A 366 -10.09 15.44 -1.65
C THR A 366 -11.37 15.70 -0.87
N ARG A 367 -11.49 16.89 -0.29
CA ARG A 367 -12.60 17.25 0.60
C ARG A 367 -13.97 17.11 -0.07
N TRP A 368 -14.06 17.34 -1.38
CA TRP A 368 -15.32 17.22 -2.12
C TRP A 368 -15.85 15.79 -2.22
N VAL A 369 -14.98 14.77 -2.21
CA VAL A 369 -15.38 13.36 -2.33
C VAL A 369 -16.13 12.88 -1.08
N TRP A 370 -15.97 13.57 0.06
CA TRP A 370 -16.70 13.30 1.29
C TRP A 370 -18.14 13.80 1.30
N ILE A 371 -18.51 14.71 0.39
CA ILE A 371 -19.88 15.23 0.29
C ILE A 371 -20.86 14.10 -0.08
N VAL A 372 -20.41 13.17 -0.93
CA VAL A 372 -21.27 12.11 -1.47
C VAL A 372 -21.62 11.02 -0.43
N PRO A 373 -20.69 10.44 0.37
CA PRO A 373 -21.06 9.52 1.44
C PRO A 373 -21.88 10.18 2.54
N ILE A 374 -21.68 11.48 2.84
CA ILE A 374 -22.51 12.20 3.80
C ILE A 374 -23.95 12.33 3.26
N ALA A 375 -24.11 12.74 2.00
CA ALA A 375 -25.41 12.84 1.35
C ALA A 375 -26.12 11.48 1.27
N LEU A 376 -25.39 10.41 0.92
CA LEU A 376 -25.90 9.03 0.96
C LEU A 376 -26.31 8.62 2.37
N GLY A 377 -25.47 8.82 3.38
CA GLY A 377 -25.78 8.48 4.77
C GLY A 377 -27.03 9.19 5.28
N ILE A 378 -27.18 10.49 4.98
CA ILE A 378 -28.39 11.27 5.29
C ILE A 378 -29.61 10.71 4.56
N SER A 379 -29.49 10.40 3.27
CA SER A 379 -30.57 9.78 2.50
C SER A 379 -31.01 8.44 3.07
N VAL A 380 -30.07 7.63 3.53
CA VAL A 380 -30.34 6.31 4.11
C VAL A 380 -31.03 6.47 5.44
N ALA A 381 -30.55 7.37 6.31
CA ALA A 381 -31.21 7.68 7.58
C ALA A 381 -32.64 8.22 7.38
N LEU A 382 -32.85 9.10 6.39
CA LEU A 382 -34.18 9.60 6.04
C LEU A 382 -35.10 8.49 5.54
N ASN A 383 -34.60 7.60 4.68
CA ASN A 383 -35.39 6.47 4.19
C ASN A 383 -35.78 5.52 5.34
N ILE A 384 -34.84 5.19 6.22
CA ILE A 384 -35.12 4.39 7.44
C ILE A 384 -36.19 5.08 8.29
N GLY A 385 -36.09 6.39 8.51
CA GLY A 385 -37.07 7.15 9.28
C GLY A 385 -38.48 7.10 8.68
N VAL A 386 -38.60 7.23 7.35
CA VAL A 386 -39.89 7.11 6.64
C VAL A 386 -40.46 5.69 6.77
N GLN A 387 -39.63 4.66 6.63
CA GLN A 387 -40.07 3.26 6.76
C GLN A 387 -40.52 2.92 8.20
N VAL A 388 -39.81 3.40 9.23
CA VAL A 388 -40.23 3.27 10.63
C VAL A 388 -41.57 3.98 10.84
N TYR A 389 -41.76 5.16 10.26
CA TYR A 389 -42.99 5.92 10.39
C TYR A 389 -44.19 5.22 9.73
N VAL A 390 -43.99 4.57 8.57
CA VAL A 390 -45.02 3.74 7.90
C VAL A 390 -45.48 2.57 8.79
N GLN A 391 -44.61 2.02 9.63
CA GLN A 391 -44.98 0.96 10.57
C GLN A 391 -45.77 1.48 11.78
N ILE A 392 -45.57 2.74 12.17
CA ILE A 392 -46.27 3.38 13.30
C ILE A 392 -47.66 3.88 12.85
N ASP A 393 -47.72 4.55 11.69
CA ASP A 393 -48.95 5.05 11.08
C ASP A 393 -48.93 4.78 9.56
N PRO A 394 -49.55 3.67 9.12
CA PRO A 394 -49.55 3.30 7.71
C PRO A 394 -50.17 4.36 6.81
N ALA A 395 -51.24 5.02 7.25
CA ALA A 395 -51.97 5.99 6.43
C ALA A 395 -51.12 7.24 6.19
N ALA A 396 -50.53 7.80 7.25
CA ALA A 396 -49.63 8.94 7.14
C ALA A 396 -48.32 8.57 6.43
N GLY A 397 -47.78 7.38 6.67
CA GLY A 397 -46.59 6.86 6.02
C GLY A 397 -46.74 6.69 4.50
N PHE A 398 -47.87 6.14 4.03
CA PHE A 398 -48.14 6.02 2.59
C PHE A 398 -48.33 7.38 1.91
N MET A 399 -48.89 8.38 2.60
CA MET A 399 -48.93 9.75 2.10
C MET A 399 -47.52 10.34 1.96
N LEU A 400 -46.64 10.09 2.93
CA LEU A 400 -45.23 10.51 2.91
C LEU A 400 -44.42 9.83 1.79
N LEU A 401 -44.63 8.54 1.54
CA LEU A 401 -44.00 7.82 0.42
C LEU A 401 -44.45 8.32 -0.95
N ARG A 402 -45.73 8.74 -1.07
CA ARG A 402 -46.29 9.32 -2.31
C ARG A 402 -46.04 10.82 -2.46
N SER A 403 -45.49 11.47 -1.43
CA SER A 403 -45.18 12.89 -1.50
C SER A 403 -44.18 13.17 -2.64
N PRO A 404 -44.44 14.19 -3.47
CA PRO A 404 -43.50 14.60 -4.52
C PRO A 404 -42.12 14.90 -3.96
N TRP A 405 -42.05 15.43 -2.74
CA TRP A 405 -40.80 15.78 -2.06
C TRP A 405 -39.97 14.57 -1.68
N HIS A 406 -40.61 13.46 -1.26
CA HIS A 406 -39.90 12.24 -0.94
C HIS A 406 -39.34 11.57 -2.20
N GLN A 407 -40.13 11.50 -3.27
CA GLN A 407 -39.67 10.97 -4.55
C GLN A 407 -38.58 11.83 -5.18
N LEU A 408 -38.69 13.16 -5.05
CA LEU A 408 -37.67 14.09 -5.50
C LEU A 408 -36.37 13.92 -4.71
N ALA A 409 -36.43 13.79 -3.38
CA ALA A 409 -35.26 13.55 -2.54
C ALA A 409 -34.55 12.23 -2.89
N GLY A 410 -35.30 11.13 -3.04
CA GLY A 410 -34.74 9.84 -3.45
C GLY A 410 -34.11 9.89 -4.85
N SER A 411 -34.76 10.57 -5.79
CA SER A 411 -34.23 10.76 -7.15
C SER A 411 -32.97 11.62 -7.14
N LEU A 412 -32.93 12.70 -6.36
CA LEU A 412 -31.79 13.60 -6.25
C LEU A 412 -30.53 12.87 -5.76
N VAL A 413 -30.68 11.93 -4.84
CA VAL A 413 -29.56 11.10 -4.32
C VAL A 413 -29.01 10.18 -5.40
N ASN A 414 -29.88 9.56 -6.20
CA ASN A 414 -29.45 8.75 -7.35
C ASN A 414 -28.72 9.61 -8.41
N TRP A 415 -29.20 10.83 -8.67
CA TRP A 415 -28.54 11.78 -9.58
C TRP A 415 -27.18 12.25 -9.05
N ILE A 416 -27.08 12.58 -7.76
CA ILE A 416 -25.82 12.94 -7.11
C ILE A 416 -24.83 11.77 -7.20
N TYR A 417 -25.30 10.54 -6.97
CA TYR A 417 -24.48 9.34 -7.09
C TYR A 417 -23.99 9.11 -8.52
N ALA A 418 -24.90 9.14 -9.51
CA ALA A 418 -24.55 9.00 -10.92
C ALA A 418 -23.55 10.07 -11.36
N GLY A 419 -23.78 11.34 -10.98
CA GLY A 419 -22.85 12.44 -11.24
C GLY A 419 -21.48 12.24 -10.60
N ALA A 420 -21.42 11.73 -9.36
CA ALA A 420 -20.17 11.45 -8.67
C ALA A 420 -19.37 10.31 -9.34
N VAL A 421 -20.04 9.22 -9.72
CA VAL A 421 -19.41 8.10 -10.45
C VAL A 421 -18.88 8.57 -11.80
N LEU A 422 -19.64 9.40 -12.52
CA LEU A 422 -19.25 9.95 -13.82
C LEU A 422 -18.07 10.92 -13.69
N ALA A 423 -18.09 11.81 -12.70
CA ALA A 423 -16.98 12.71 -12.40
C ALA A 423 -15.69 11.96 -12.04
N ILE A 424 -15.81 10.86 -11.27
CA ILE A 424 -14.66 9.98 -10.96
C ILE A 424 -14.17 9.26 -12.21
N GLY A 425 -15.07 8.75 -13.05
CA GLY A 425 -14.71 8.14 -14.33
C GLY A 425 -13.93 9.08 -15.23
N VAL A 426 -14.39 10.34 -15.36
CA VAL A 426 -13.71 11.40 -16.13
C VAL A 426 -12.36 11.76 -15.50
N ALA A 427 -12.29 11.92 -14.18
CA ALA A 427 -11.04 12.23 -13.48
C ALA A 427 -9.99 11.11 -13.63
N LEU A 428 -10.43 9.85 -13.64
CA LEU A 428 -9.56 8.68 -13.86
C LEU A 428 -9.11 8.57 -15.32
N ALA A 429 -10.01 8.85 -16.28
CA ALA A 429 -9.68 8.86 -17.70
C ALA A 429 -8.67 9.96 -18.05
N GLY A 430 -8.87 11.19 -17.53
CA GLY A 430 -7.96 12.31 -17.76
C GLY A 430 -6.55 12.09 -17.19
N ARG A 431 -6.41 11.38 -16.07
CA ARG A 431 -5.09 11.03 -15.50
C ARG A 431 -4.32 9.99 -16.31
N ARG A 432 -5.00 9.14 -17.10
CA ARG A 432 -4.31 8.22 -18.03
C ARG A 432 -3.76 8.95 -19.24
N ALA A 433 -4.46 9.98 -19.72
CA ALA A 433 -4.04 10.73 -20.91
C ALA A 433 -2.81 11.61 -20.68
N GLY A 434 -2.51 12.03 -19.44
CA GLY A 434 -1.32 12.82 -19.12
C GLY A 434 -0.03 12.02 -18.89
N ASN A 435 -0.09 10.69 -18.97
CA ASN A 435 1.04 9.78 -18.76
C ASN A 435 1.40 8.96 -20.03
N CYS A 436 0.82 9.32 -21.17
CA CYS A 436 1.26 8.92 -22.51
C CYS A 436 1.88 10.14 -23.17
#